data_AF-A0A2T2VTD1-F1
#
_entry.id   AF-A0A2T2VTD1-F1
#
_cell.length_a   1.000
_cell.length_b   1.000
_cell.length_c   1.000
_cell.angle_alpha   90.00
_cell.angle_beta   90.00
_cell.angle_gamma   90.00
#
_symmetry.space_group_name_H-M   'P 1'
#
loop_
_entity.id
_entity.type
_entity.pdbx_description
1 polymer ?
#
loop_
_entity_poly.entity_id
_entity_poly.type
_entity_poly.pdbx_seq_one_letter_code
_entity_poly.pdbx_strand_id
1 'polypeptide(L)'
;MKKLVVVFVLLFCSFNSYAQEVTTYYLVRHAEKDRSDKTNSNPELTDLGHQRALRWSSVFDNVTFDAVYSTNYLRTIATAK
;
A
#
# COMPACT_ATOMS: atom_id res chain seq x y z
N MET A 1 29.20 -37.23 -30.40
CA MET A 1 27.90 -36.57 -30.67
C MET A 1 26.94 -36.63 -29.49
N LYS A 2 26.68 -37.80 -28.88
CA LYS A 2 25.75 -37.92 -27.73
C LYS A 2 26.08 -37.02 -26.53
N LYS A 3 27.37 -36.85 -26.20
CA LYS A 3 27.83 -35.94 -25.12
C LYS A 3 27.54 -34.46 -25.40
N LEU A 4 27.55 -34.05 -26.68
CA LEU A 4 27.26 -32.67 -27.09
C LEU A 4 25.77 -32.35 -26.95
N VAL A 5 24.91 -33.34 -27.22
CA VAL A 5 23.45 -33.23 -27.04
C VAL A 5 23.11 -33.03 -25.56
N VAL A 6 23.76 -33.76 -24.65
CA VAL A 6 23.54 -33.62 -23.20
C VAL A 6 23.92 -32.21 -22.71
N VAL A 7 25.01 -31.64 -23.23
CA VAL A 7 25.43 -30.26 -22.90
C VAL A 7 24.41 -29.23 -23.40
N PHE A 8 23.89 -29.40 -24.62
CA PHE A 8 22.86 -28.52 -25.17
C PHE A 8 21.54 -28.58 -24.37
N VAL A 9 21.14 -29.77 -23.91
CA VAL A 9 19.96 -29.95 -23.05
C VAL A 9 20.15 -29.27 -21.70
N LEU A 10 21.33 -29.41 -21.08
CA LEU A 10 21.64 -28.74 -19.81
C LEU A 10 21.61 -27.21 -19.93
N LEU A 11 22.10 -26.65 -21.04
CA LEU A 11 22.03 -25.21 -21.31
C LEU A 11 20.59 -24.71 -21.48
N PHE A 12 19.72 -25.46 -22.17
CA PHE A 12 18.30 -25.13 -22.32
C PHE A 12 17.47 -25.32 -21.03
N CYS A 13 17.91 -26.19 -20.11
CA CYS A 13 17.28 -26.40 -18.81
C CYS A 13 17.67 -25.38 -17.74
N SER A 14 18.40 -24.32 -18.09
CA SER A 14 18.67 -23.21 -17.17
C SER A 14 17.37 -22.43 -16.96
N PHE A 15 16.60 -22.83 -15.95
CA PHE A 15 15.35 -22.19 -15.56
C PHE A 15 15.59 -20.70 -15.27
N ASN A 16 14.88 -19.83 -15.98
CA ASN A 16 14.75 -18.43 -15.62
C ASN A 16 14.04 -18.36 -14.26
N SER A 17 14.79 -18.16 -13.19
CA SER A 17 14.24 -17.88 -11.87
C SER A 17 13.78 -16.42 -11.86
N TYR A 18 12.51 -16.19 -12.17
CA TYR A 18 11.90 -14.88 -11.96
C TYR A 18 11.86 -14.63 -10.46
N ALA A 19 12.55 -13.59 -9.99
CA ALA A 19 12.36 -13.12 -8.63
C ALA A 19 10.88 -12.79 -8.43
N GLN A 20 10.30 -13.23 -7.31
CA GLN A 20 8.91 -12.94 -6.97
C GLN A 20 8.68 -11.42 -6.99
N GLU A 21 7.59 -10.98 -7.61
CA GLU A 21 7.22 -9.57 -7.64
C GLU A 21 7.06 -9.03 -6.21
N VAL A 22 7.62 -7.85 -5.95
CA VAL A 22 7.58 -7.24 -4.62
C VAL A 22 6.24 -6.53 -4.44
N THR A 23 5.44 -6.99 -3.48
CA THR A 23 4.24 -6.27 -3.04
C THR A 23 4.58 -5.33 -1.90
N THR A 24 4.24 -4.05 -2.04
CA THR A 24 4.50 -3.03 -1.02
C THR A 24 3.20 -2.63 -0.32
N TYR A 25 3.19 -2.66 1.01
CA TYR A 25 2.04 -2.24 1.83
C TYR A 25 2.40 -1.01 2.66
N TYR A 26 1.54 0.00 2.59
CA TYR A 26 1.63 1.20 3.43
C TYR A 26 0.56 1.16 4.52
N LEU A 27 1.00 1.18 5.79
CA LEU A 27 0.10 1.19 6.94
C LEU A 27 0.00 2.60 7.51
N VAL A 28 -1.13 3.26 7.25
CA VAL A 28 -1.39 4.63 7.67
C VAL A 28 -2.41 4.65 8.81
N ARG A 29 -2.07 5.33 9.90
CA ARG A 29 -3.02 5.63 10.97
C ARG A 29 -3.90 6.82 10.57
N HIS A 30 -5.17 6.79 10.95
CA HIS A 30 -6.09 7.92 10.77
C HIS A 30 -5.50 9.24 11.35
N ALA A 31 -5.85 10.37 10.74
CA ALA A 31 -5.44 11.70 11.19
C ALA A 31 -6.14 12.14 12.50
N GLU A 32 -5.84 13.32 13.04
CA GLU A 32 -6.50 13.81 14.26
C GLU A 32 -8.01 13.77 14.12
N LYS A 33 -8.66 13.06 15.04
CA LYS A 33 -10.11 13.02 15.16
C LYS A 33 -10.59 13.99 16.23
N ASP A 34 -11.81 14.48 16.10
CA ASP A 34 -12.43 15.22 17.17
C ASP A 34 -12.67 14.30 18.40
N ARG A 35 -12.45 14.87 19.59
CA ARG A 35 -12.64 14.22 20.89
C ARG A 35 -13.45 15.10 21.85
N SER A 36 -14.05 16.19 21.35
CA SER A 36 -14.89 17.10 22.12
C SER A 36 -16.08 16.37 22.76
N ASP A 37 -16.76 15.52 21.99
CA ASP A 37 -17.81 14.63 22.45
C ASP A 37 -17.27 13.20 22.70
N LYS A 38 -17.27 12.79 23.97
CA LYS A 38 -16.83 11.45 24.39
C LYS A 38 -17.85 10.35 24.08
N THR A 39 -19.11 10.71 23.80
CA THR A 39 -20.17 9.76 23.44
C THR A 39 -20.19 9.44 21.95
N ASN A 40 -19.59 10.30 21.13
CA ASN A 40 -19.43 10.06 19.70
C ASN A 40 -18.38 8.98 19.43
N SER A 41 -18.86 7.79 19.06
CA SER A 41 -18.02 6.63 18.70
C SER A 41 -17.41 6.73 17.29
N ASN A 42 -17.96 7.60 16.44
CA ASN A 42 -17.51 7.80 15.06
C ASN A 42 -17.25 9.28 14.74
N PRO A 43 -16.31 9.93 15.43
CA PRO A 43 -16.04 11.34 15.21
C PRO A 43 -15.33 11.58 13.87
N GLU A 44 -15.56 12.77 13.32
CA GLU A 44 -14.88 13.31 12.15
C GLU A 44 -13.42 13.70 12.48
N LEU A 45 -12.67 14.10 11.45
CA LEU A 45 -11.35 14.69 11.64
C LEU A 45 -11.48 16.12 12.17
N THR A 46 -10.45 16.59 12.87
CA THR A 46 -10.29 18.03 13.11
C THR A 46 -9.73 18.71 11.86
N ASP A 47 -9.75 20.05 11.82
CA ASP A 47 -9.13 20.81 10.71
C ASP A 47 -7.65 20.46 10.53
N LEU A 48 -6.92 20.30 11.63
CA LEU A 48 -5.53 19.84 11.61
C LEU A 48 -5.40 18.40 11.06
N GLY A 49 -6.38 17.55 11.40
CA GLY A 49 -6.48 16.19 10.87
C GLY A 49 -6.67 16.19 9.35
N HIS A 50 -7.55 17.04 8.83
CA HIS A 50 -7.74 17.22 7.39
C HIS A 50 -6.47 17.74 6.71
N GLN A 51 -5.79 18.73 7.29
CA GLN A 51 -4.52 19.22 6.76
C GLN A 51 -3.42 18.14 6.74
N ARG A 52 -3.37 17.25 7.76
CA ARG A 52 -2.46 16.11 7.69
C ARG A 52 -2.90 15.11 6.61
N ALA A 53 -4.19 14.78 6.53
CA ALA A 53 -4.69 13.83 5.53
C ALA A 53 -4.29 14.27 4.12
N LEU A 54 -4.49 15.55 3.78
CA LEU A 54 -4.10 16.13 2.48
C LEU A 54 -2.59 16.03 2.18
N ARG A 55 -1.73 16.06 3.20
CA ARG A 55 -0.27 15.90 3.00
C ARG A 55 0.11 14.51 2.49
N TRP A 56 -0.72 13.49 2.70
CA TRP A 56 -0.45 12.16 2.15
C TRP A 56 -0.44 12.14 0.63
N SER A 57 -1.27 12.95 -0.03
CA SER A 57 -1.26 13.07 -1.49
C SER A 57 0.10 13.55 -2.00
N SER A 58 0.77 14.46 -1.29
CA SER A 58 2.12 14.90 -1.65
C SER A 58 3.19 13.85 -1.35
N VAL A 59 3.06 13.11 -0.25
CA VAL A 59 4.03 12.04 0.11
C VAL A 59 3.96 10.88 -0.89
N PHE A 60 2.76 10.56 -1.37
CA PHE A 60 2.52 9.44 -2.27
C PHE A 60 2.36 9.84 -3.73
N ASP A 61 2.75 11.07 -4.11
CA ASP A 61 2.66 11.59 -5.49
C ASP A 61 3.30 10.64 -6.52
N ASN A 62 4.42 10.01 -6.14
CA ASN A 62 5.15 9.09 -7.01
C ASN A 62 4.84 7.60 -6.74
N VAL A 63 3.76 7.29 -6.03
CA VAL A 63 3.35 5.92 -5.71
C VAL A 63 2.05 5.60 -6.45
N THR A 64 2.10 4.60 -7.33
CA THR A 64 0.89 4.04 -7.93
C THR A 64 0.33 2.97 -7.00
N PHE A 65 -0.90 3.15 -6.54
CA PHE A 65 -1.60 2.16 -5.71
C PHE A 65 -2.53 1.31 -6.56
N ASP A 66 -2.44 -0.01 -6.41
CA ASP A 66 -3.43 -0.94 -6.97
C ASP A 66 -4.77 -0.86 -6.24
N ALA A 67 -4.72 -0.60 -4.93
CA ALA A 67 -5.90 -0.47 -4.08
C ALA A 67 -5.62 0.35 -2.81
N VAL A 68 -6.66 1.02 -2.30
CA VAL A 68 -6.65 1.71 -1.01
C VAL A 68 -7.82 1.21 -0.18
N TYR A 69 -7.53 0.80 1.06
CA TYR A 69 -8.52 0.26 1.99
C TYR A 69 -8.59 1.10 3.26
N SER A 70 -9.78 1.20 3.83
CA SER A 70 -10.00 1.80 5.14
C SER A 70 -11.12 1.08 5.88
N THR A 71 -11.20 1.25 7.20
CA THR A 71 -12.41 0.86 7.94
C THR A 71 -13.50 1.90 7.74
N ASN A 72 -14.76 1.53 8.01
CA ASN A 72 -15.92 2.38 7.75
C ASN A 72 -16.14 3.52 8.76
N TYR A 73 -15.10 3.96 9.49
CA TYR A 73 -15.18 5.15 10.34
C TYR A 73 -14.94 6.43 9.52
N LEU A 74 -15.61 7.54 9.88
CA LEU A 74 -15.48 8.83 9.20
C LEU A 74 -14.03 9.28 9.15
N ARG A 75 -13.32 9.22 10.28
CA ARG A 75 -11.89 9.58 10.38
C ARG A 75 -10.96 8.76 9.48
N THR A 76 -11.23 7.47 9.26
CA THR A 76 -10.36 6.61 8.43
C THR A 76 -10.64 6.83 6.96
N ILE A 77 -11.91 6.95 6.57
CA ILE A 77 -12.30 7.30 5.21
C ILE A 77 -11.74 8.68 4.83
N ALA A 78 -11.90 9.69 5.70
CA ALA A 78 -11.41 11.04 5.46
C ALA A 78 -9.87 11.15 5.44
N THR A 79 -9.14 10.19 6.01
CA THR A 79 -7.67 10.15 5.91
C THR A 79 -7.20 9.52 4.61
N ALA A 80 -7.97 8.59 4.05
CA ALA A 80 -7.62 7.80 2.86
C ALA A 80 -8.17 8.38 1.55
N LYS A 81 -9.02 9.41 1.64
CA LYS A 81 -9.65 10.09 0.51
C LYS A 81 -8.78 11.23 0.01
#